data_AF-A0A5K1E7B9-F1
#
_entry.id   AF-A0A5K1E7B9-F1
#
_cell.length_a   1.000
_cell.length_b   1.000
_cell.length_c   1.000
_cell.angle_alpha   90.00
_cell.angle_beta   90.00
_cell.angle_gamma   90.00
#
_symmetry.space_group_name_H-M   'P 1'
#
loop_
_entity.id
_entity.type
_entity.pdbx_description
1 polymer ?
#
loop_
_entity_poly.entity_id
_entity_poly.type
_entity_poly.pdbx_seq_one_letter_code
_entity_poly.pdbx_strand_id
1 'polypeptide(L)' 'DAITRVRDNYGLKKNWISDPCLPQGYPWDGLDCSYGNPSSPRIIS' A
#
# COMPACT_ATOMS: atom_id res chain seq x y z
N ASP A 1 -5.64 14.51 0.95
CA ASP A 1 -4.40 13.74 1.04
C ASP A 1 -4.54 12.44 0.26
N ALA A 2 -3.55 12.07 -0.55
CA ALA A 2 -3.64 10.87 -1.40
C ALA A 2 -3.63 9.58 -0.57
N ILE A 3 -2.82 9.56 0.48
CA ILE A 3 -2.64 8.43 1.41
C ILE A 3 -3.94 8.13 2.17
N THR A 4 -4.60 9.16 2.71
CA THR A 4 -5.87 9.04 3.44
C THR A 4 -6.98 8.45 2.57
N ARG A 5 -7.04 8.82 1.29
CA ARG A 5 -8.01 8.26 0.34
C ARG A 5 -7.79 6.78 0.07
N VAL A 6 -6.53 6.36 -0.05
CA VAL A 6 -6.19 4.93 -0.20
C VAL A 6 -6.58 4.18 1.08
N ARG A 7 -6.19 4.69 2.25
CA ARG A 7 -6.59 4.09 3.54
C ARG A 7 -8.10 3.90 3.65
N ASP A 8 -8.88 4.93 3.32
CA ASP A 8 -10.34 4.89 3.42
C ASP A 8 -10.96 3.95 2.38
N ASN A 9 -10.41 3.90 1.16
CA ASN A 9 -10.87 3.00 0.09
C ASN A 9 -10.62 1.53 0.41
N TYR A 10 -9.50 1.22 1.06
CA TYR A 10 -9.11 -0.14 1.43
C TYR A 10 -9.44 -0.50 2.89
N GLY A 11 -10.07 0.40 3.64
CA GLY A 11 -10.50 0.16 5.03
C GLY A 11 -9.36 -0.13 6.02
N LEU A 12 -8.16 0.39 5.76
CA LEU A 12 -6.94 0.02 6.46
C LEU A 12 -6.86 0.68 7.83
N LYS A 13 -6.44 -0.11 8.83
CA LYS A 13 -6.46 0.31 10.24
C LYS A 13 -5.07 0.61 10.82
N LYS A 14 -3.99 0.15 10.19
CA LYS A 14 -2.61 0.23 10.70
C LYS A 14 -1.61 0.48 9.57
N ASN A 15 -0.41 0.96 9.93
CA ASN A 15 0.76 1.10 9.04
C ASN A 15 0.62 2.04 7.82
N TRP A 16 -0.26 3.04 7.85
CA TRP A 16 -0.62 3.86 6.67
C TRP A 16 0.14 5.19 6.47
N ILE A 17 1.31 5.39 7.06
CA ILE A 17 1.96 6.72 7.13
C ILE A 17 2.76 7.09 5.87
N SER A 18 3.08 6.12 5.01
CA SER A 18 3.94 6.31 3.81
C SER A 18 3.44 5.54 2.60
N ASP A 19 4.29 5.28 1.61
CA ASP A 19 3.94 4.47 0.45
C ASP A 19 3.29 3.12 0.84
N PRO A 20 2.14 2.77 0.22
CA PRO A 20 1.36 1.58 0.57
C PRO A 20 2.03 0.24 0.33
N CYS A 21 3.00 0.21 -0.59
CA CYS A 21 3.69 -1.01 -1.02
C CYS A 21 5.20 -0.97 -0.76
N LEU A 22 5.71 0.08 -0.11
CA LEU A 22 7.14 0.27 0.09
C LEU A 22 7.46 0.48 1.58
N PRO A 23 8.56 -0.11 2.08
CA PRO A 23 9.56 -0.90 1.35
C PRO A 23 9.05 -2.30 0.93
N GLN A 24 9.63 -2.87 -0.12
CA GLN A 24 9.25 -4.20 -0.61
C GLN A 24 9.36 -5.23 0.52
N GLY A 25 8.27 -5.97 0.74
CA GLY A 25 8.15 -6.92 1.84
C GLY A 25 7.48 -6.36 3.10
N TYR A 26 7.17 -5.07 3.13
CA TYR A 26 6.42 -4.41 4.20
C TYR A 26 5.30 -3.53 3.63
N PRO A 27 4.32 -4.10 2.89
CA PRO A 27 3.13 -3.36 2.49
C PRO A 27 2.28 -3.02 3.73
N TRP A 28 1.32 -2.11 3.55
CA TRP A 28 0.34 -1.84 4.60
C TRP A 28 -0.45 -3.11 4.98
N ASP A 29 -0.83 -3.21 6.25
CA ASP A 29 -1.58 -4.36 6.76
C ASP A 29 -2.94 -4.47 6.08
N GLY A 30 -3.14 -5.53 5.29
CA GLY A 30 -4.37 -5.77 4.53
C GLY A 30 -4.32 -5.24 3.09
N LEU A 31 -3.16 -4.79 2.62
CA LEU A 31 -2.90 -4.58 1.20
C LEU A 31 -2.05 -5.71 0.62
N ASP A 32 -2.43 -6.18 -0.57
CA ASP A 32 -1.55 -6.97 -1.41
C ASP A 32 -0.94 -6.09 -2.50
N CYS A 33 0.37 -6.24 -2.72
CA CYS A 33 1.11 -5.48 -3.70
C CYS A 33 1.77 -6.40 -4.73
N SER A 34 1.60 -6.08 -6.00
CA SER A 34 2.34 -6.69 -7.10
C SER A 34 3.64 -5.92 -7.35
N TYR A 35 4.75 -6.64 -7.27
CA TYR A 35 6.11 -6.12 -7.49
C TYR A 35 6.65 -6.45 -8.88
N GLY A 36 5.77 -6.63 -9.88
CA GLY A 36 6.17 -6.96 -11.26
C GLY A 36 7.15 -5.95 -11.87
N ASN A 37 7.13 -4.70 -11.39
CA ASN A 37 8.21 -3.74 -11.57
C ASN A 37 8.62 -3.23 -10.18
N PRO A 38 9.82 -3.56 -9.66
CA PRO A 38 10.25 -3.16 -8.32
C PRO A 38 10.35 -1.64 -8.15
N SER A 39 10.51 -0.89 -9.24
CA SER A 39 10.51 0.57 -9.24
C SER A 39 9.11 1.19 -9.20
N SER A 40 8.05 0.40 -9.41
CA SER A 40 6.66 0.86 -9.40
C SER A 40 5.72 -0.28 -8.97
N PRO A 41 5.71 -0.61 -7.66
CA PRO A 41 4.78 -1.60 -7.14
C PRO A 41 3.33 -1.11 -7.26
N ARG A 42 2.40 -2.03 -7.51
CA ARG A 42 0.97 -1.72 -7.63
C ARG A 42 0.18 -2.45 -6.56
N ILE A 43 -0.75 -1.76 -5.93
CA ILE A 43 -1.75 -2.39 -5.05
C ILE A 43 -2.66 -3.26 -5.91
N ILE A 44 -2.87 -4.50 -5.52
CA ILE A 44 -3.74 -5.47 -6.20
C ILE A 44 -4.95 -5.88 -5.37
N SER A 45 -4.91 -5.75 -4.03
CA SER A 45 -6.07 -5.95 -3.15
C SER A 45 -5.98 -5.15 -1.88
#